data_AF-A0A944VAT9-F1
#
_entry.id   AF-A0A944VAT9-F1
#
_cell.length_a   1.000
_cell.length_b   1.000
_cell.length_c   1.000
_cell.angle_alpha   90.00
_cell.angle_beta   90.00
_cell.angle_gamma   90.00
#
_symmetry.space_group_name_H-M   'P 1'
#
loop_
_entity.id
_entity.type
_entity.pdbx_description
1 polymer ?
#
loop_
_entity_poly.entity_id
_entity_poly.type
_entity_poly.pdbx_seq_one_letter_code
_entity_poly.pdbx_strand_id
1 'polypeptide(L)' 'VRLLQGLADTEVPWRTALRLSKALAASDVRVQLLKDGDHRLSSPAQLDLLGVTLAELLETVSQD' A
#
# COMPACT_ATOMS: atom_id res chain seq x y z
N VAL A 1 8.05 5.04 1.12
CA VAL A 1 6.60 5.14 0.76
C VAL A 1 6.03 3.74 0.54
N ARG A 2 4.84 3.46 1.06
CA ARG A 2 4.13 2.17 0.86
C ARG A 2 2.76 2.46 0.25
N LEU A 3 2.45 1.82 -0.88
CA LEU A 3 1.16 1.92 -1.58
C LEU A 3 0.46 0.56 -1.50
N LEU A 4 -0.67 0.49 -0.78
CA LEU A 4 -1.52 -0.72 -0.68
C LEU A 4 -2.78 -0.47 -1.49
N GLN A 5 -3.08 -1.35 -2.45
CA GLN A 5 -4.20 -1.15 -3.39
C GLN A 5 -4.89 -2.47 -3.71
N GLY A 6 -6.21 -2.46 -3.67
CA GLY A 6 -7.05 -3.59 -4.07
C GLY A 6 -7.11 -3.77 -5.59
N LEU A 7 -7.02 -5.01 -6.08
CA LEU A 7 -7.25 -5.34 -7.49
C LEU A 7 -8.74 -5.37 -7.86
N ALA A 8 -9.62 -5.56 -6.88
CA ALA A 8 -11.08 -5.49 -7.02
C ALA A 8 -11.65 -4.10 -6.68
N ASP A 9 -10.78 -3.10 -6.54
CA ASP A 9 -11.21 -1.70 -6.36
C ASP A 9 -11.92 -1.21 -7.63
N THR A 10 -13.22 -0.92 -7.49
CA THR A 10 -14.09 -0.42 -8.56
C THR A 10 -14.19 1.11 -8.57
N GLU A 11 -13.68 1.78 -7.53
CA GLU A 11 -13.70 3.23 -7.37
C GLU A 11 -12.40 3.84 -7.91
N VAL A 12 -11.26 3.23 -7.59
CA VAL A 12 -9.92 3.64 -8.03
C VAL A 12 -9.23 2.48 -8.76
N PRO A 13 -9.01 2.58 -10.09
CA PRO A 13 -8.34 1.53 -10.84
C PRO A 13 -6.95 1.23 -10.27
N TRP A 14 -6.67 -0.04 -9.96
CA TRP A 14 -5.45 -0.44 -9.24
C TRP A 14 -4.12 0.00 -9.89
N ARG A 15 -4.12 0.19 -11.22
CA ARG A 15 -2.97 0.73 -11.98
C ARG A 15 -2.57 2.14 -11.55
N THR A 16 -3.43 2.85 -10.82
CA THR A 16 -3.12 4.14 -10.20
C THR A 16 -1.93 4.02 -9.26
N ALA A 17 -1.83 2.95 -8.46
CA ALA A 17 -0.68 2.71 -7.58
C ALA A 17 0.63 2.55 -8.37
N LEU A 18 0.59 1.86 -9.52
CA LEU A 18 1.77 1.73 -10.41
C LEU A 18 2.15 3.04 -11.10
N ARG A 19 1.17 3.86 -11.46
CA ARG A 19 1.43 5.20 -12.01
C ARG A 19 2.06 6.11 -10.97
N LEU A 20 1.54 6.09 -9.75
CA LEU A 20 2.09 6.85 -8.63
C LEU A 20 3.52 6.43 -8.31
N SER A 21 3.81 5.13 -8.24
CA SER A 21 5.17 4.66 -7.95
C SER A 21 6.20 5.14 -8.96
N LYS A 22 5.83 5.24 -10.25
CA LYS A 22 6.70 5.79 -11.31
C LYS A 22 6.90 7.31 -11.22
N ALA A 23 5.94 8.03 -10.64
CA ALA A 23 5.96 9.48 -10.57
C ALA A 23 6.63 10.01 -9.29
N LEU A 24 6.75 9.19 -8.25
CA LEU A 24 7.40 9.57 -7.00
C LEU A 24 8.91 9.73 -7.20
N ALA A 25 9.46 10.83 -6.68
CA ALA A 25 10.91 11.06 -6.64
C ALA A 25 11.62 10.23 -5.55
N ALA A 26 10.86 9.65 -4.61
CA ALA A 26 11.40 8.81 -3.56
C ALA A 26 11.99 7.52 -4.12
N SER A 27 13.15 7.09 -3.60
CA SER A 27 13.82 5.85 -3.98
C SER A 27 13.20 4.63 -3.30
N ASP A 28 12.81 4.74 -2.02
CA ASP A 28 12.12 3.68 -1.30
C ASP A 28 10.60 3.76 -1.52
N VAL A 29 10.12 3.04 -2.54
CA VAL A 29 8.69 2.90 -2.85
C VAL A 29 8.34 1.42 -3.00
N ARG A 30 7.36 0.94 -2.22
CA ARG A 30 6.79 -0.42 -2.36
C ARG A 30 5.33 -0.33 -2.77
N VAL A 31 4.93 -1.10 -3.79
CA VAL A 31 3.53 -1.29 -4.18
C VAL A 31 3.10 -2.70 -3.80
N GLN A 32 1.98 -2.81 -3.06
CA GLN A 32 1.33 -4.06 -2.71
C GLN A 32 -0.06 -4.09 -3.35
N LEU A 33 -0.30 -5.11 -4.18
CA LEU A 33 -1.58 -5.31 -4.86
C LEU A 33 -2.31 -6.49 -4.24
N LEU A 34 -3.46 -6.23 -3.61
CA LEU A 34 -4.24 -7.25 -2.93
C LEU A 34 -5.31 -7.81 -3.87
N LYS A 35 -5.20 -9.11 -4.19
CA LYS A 35 -6.03 -9.76 -5.21
C LYS A 35 -7.53 -9.57 -4.99
N ASP A 36 -7.98 -9.79 -3.76
CA ASP A 36 -9.39 -9.69 -3.38
C ASP A 36 -9.68 -8.39 -2.60
N GLY A 37 -8.77 -7.43 -2.64
CA GLY A 37 -8.95 -6.12 -2.02
C GLY A 37 -9.90 -5.25 -2.84
N ASP A 38 -10.95 -4.73 -2.19
CA ASP A 38 -11.80 -3.68 -2.72
C ASP A 38 -11.21 -2.29 -2.41
N HIS A 39 -12.01 -1.24 -2.59
CA HIS A 39 -11.59 0.13 -2.29
C HIS A 39 -11.28 0.37 -0.81
N ARG A 40 -11.95 -0.38 0.09
CA ARG A 40 -11.90 -0.14 1.53
C ARG A 40 -10.72 -0.79 2.20
N LEU A 41 -10.28 -1.94 1.69
CA LEU A 41 -9.20 -2.75 2.27
C LEU A 41 -9.37 -2.98 3.78
N SER A 42 -10.60 -3.29 4.21
CA SER A 42 -10.98 -3.28 5.62
C SER A 42 -11.30 -4.66 6.21
N SER A 43 -10.97 -5.75 5.52
CA SER A 43 -11.07 -7.08 6.14
C SER A 43 -10.04 -7.21 7.27
N PRO A 44 -10.24 -8.10 8.26
CA PRO A 44 -9.29 -8.28 9.36
C PRO A 44 -7.85 -8.51 8.88
N ALA A 45 -7.65 -9.39 7.89
CA ALA A 45 -6.33 -9.66 7.33
C ALA A 45 -5.71 -8.46 6.59
N GLN A 46 -6.54 -7.60 5.98
CA GLN A 46 -6.07 -6.38 5.31
C GLN A 46 -5.67 -5.29 6.31
N LEU A 47 -6.41 -5.18 7.42
CA LEU A 47 -6.07 -4.30 8.53
C LEU A 47 -4.81 -4.76 9.24
N ASP A 48 -4.62 -6.07 9.42
CA ASP A 48 -3.38 -6.64 9.95
C ASP A 48 -2.18 -6.29 9.07
N LEU A 49 -2.33 -6.43 7.74
CA LEU A 49 -1.29 -6.01 6.77
C LEU A 49 -0.96 -4.52 6.89
N LEU A 50 -1.98 -3.67 7.05
CA LEU A 50 -1.79 -2.22 7.25
C LEU A 50 -0.98 -1.97 8.53
N GLY A 51 -1.31 -2.64 9.62
CA GLY A 51 -0.59 -2.54 10.90
C GLY A 51 0.87 -2.98 10.80
N VAL A 52 1.14 -4.13 10.16
CA VAL A 52 2.50 -4.63 9.91
C VAL A 52 3.29 -3.62 9.06
N THR A 53 2.67 -3.09 8.00
CA THR A 53 3.33 -2.10 7.13
C THR A 53 3.68 -0.82 7.90
N LEU A 54 2.78 -0.36 8.79
CA LEU A 54 3.02 0.81 9.62
C LEU A 54 4.16 0.57 10.62
N ALA A 55 4.19 -0.60 11.28
CA ALA A 55 5.26 -0.94 12.21
C ALA A 55 6.65 -0.95 11.53
N GLU A 56 6.75 -1.54 10.34
CA GLU A 56 7.99 -1.53 9.52
C GLU A 56 8.46 -0.10 9.24
N LEU A 57 7.55 0.79 8.86
CA LEU A 57 7.87 2.20 8.58
C LEU A 57 8.31 2.95 9.84
N LEU A 58 7.62 2.74 10.96
CA LEU A 58 7.98 3.37 12.24
C LEU A 58 9.37 2.93 12.71
N GLU A 59 9.70 1.64 12.55
CA GLU A 59 11.04 1.14 12.84
C GLU A 59 12.06 1.82 11.94
N THR A 60 11.83 1.86 10.63
CA THR A 60 12.75 2.49 9.66
C THR A 60 13.03 3.95 10.01
N VAL A 61 11.99 4.74 10.27
CA VAL A 61 12.13 6.18 10.58
C VAL A 61 12.76 6.42 11.95
N SER A 62 12.63 5.49 12.91
CA SER A 62 13.24 5.63 14.23
C SER A 62 14.75 5.31 14.25
N GLN A 63 15.28 4.72 13.16
CA GLN A 63 16.70 4.43 13.01
C GLN A 63 17.47 5.53 12.24
N ASP A 64 16.75 6.54 11.73
CA ASP A 64 17.29 7.76 11.12
C ASP A 64 17.49 8.88 12.15
#